data_AF-A0A9E1Y1L0-F1
#
_entry.id   AF-A0A9E1Y1L0-F1
#
_cell.length_a   1.000
_cell.length_b   1.000
_cell.length_c   1.000
_cell.angle_alpha   90.00
_cell.angle_beta   90.00
_cell.angle_gamma   90.00
#
_symmetry.space_group_name_H-M   'P 1'
#
loop_
_entity.id
_entity.type
_entity.pdbx_description
1 polymer ?
#
loop_
_entity_poly.entity_id
_entity_poly.type
_entity_poly.pdbx_seq_one_letter_code
_entity_poly.pdbx_strand_id
1 'polypeptide(L)' 'MAKEEQIQLSGTVIDTLPNTMFRVELENGHVVMAHISGKMRKNYIRILTGDKVKVELTP' A
#
# COMPACT_ATOMS: atom_id res chain seq x y z
N MET A 1 -24.82 4.21 1.94
CA MET A 1 -24.72 3.04 2.83
C MET A 1 -23.75 2.09 2.13
N ALA A 2 -22.54 1.79 2.56
CA ALA A 2 -21.88 1.85 3.86
C ALA A 2 -20.54 2.61 3.75
N LYS A 3 -20.21 3.43 4.75
CA LYS A 3 -18.83 3.88 4.98
C LYS A 3 -18.16 2.73 5.72
N GLU A 4 -17.64 1.75 4.99
CA GLU A 4 -16.66 0.84 5.57
C GLU A 4 -15.48 1.73 6.00
N GLU A 5 -15.26 1.82 7.31
CA GLU A 5 -14.10 2.51 7.87
C GLU A 5 -12.86 1.78 7.38
N GLN A 6 -12.25 2.31 6.32
CA GLN A 6 -10.97 1.83 5.81
C GLN A 6 -9.93 2.11 6.89
N ILE A 7 -9.36 1.03 7.44
CA ILE A 7 -8.34 1.14 8.46
C ILE A 7 -7.06 1.55 7.74
N GLN A 8 -6.62 2.79 8.00
CA GLN A 8 -5.38 3.31 7.46
C GLN A 8 -4.23 2.90 8.37
N LEU A 9 -3.32 2.09 7.84
CA LEU A 9 -2.12 1.67 8.54
C LEU A 9 -0.89 2.21 7.81
N SER A 10 0.16 2.49 8.57
CA SER A 10 1.45 2.88 8.03
C SER A 10 2.30 1.62 7.84
N GLY A 11 3.05 1.57 6.74
CA GLY A 11 3.99 0.49 6.47
C GLY A 11 5.14 0.92 5.57
N THR A 12 6.13 0.05 5.46
CA THR A 12 7.33 0.25 4.64
C THR A 12 7.32 -0.70 3.47
N VAL A 13 7.59 -0.21 2.26
CA VAL A 13 7.68 -1.06 1.06
C VAL A 13 8.95 -1.88 1.15
N ILE A 14 8.82 -3.20 1.21
CA ILE A 14 9.97 -4.12 1.24
C ILE A 14 10.36 -4.58 -0.17
N ASP A 15 9.37 -4.81 -1.03
CA ASP A 15 9.60 -5.40 -2.35
C ASP A 15 8.59 -4.91 -3.38
N THR A 16 9.04 -4.83 -4.64
CA THR A 16 8.18 -4.48 -5.79
C THR A 16 7.97 -5.71 -6.66
N LEU A 17 6.70 -6.07 -6.91
CA LEU A 17 6.36 -7.20 -7.77
C LEU A 17 5.92 -6.71 -9.17
N PRO A 18 6.14 -7.54 -10.20
CA PRO A 18 5.50 -7.32 -11.49
C PRO A 18 3.97 -7.31 -11.32
N ASN A 19 3.28 -6.46 -12.08
CA ASN A 19 1.84 -6.10 -11.95
C ASN A 19 1.50 -5.01 -10.92
N THR A 20 2.44 -4.12 -10.58
CA THR A 20 2.20 -2.98 -9.65
C THR A 20 1.69 -3.39 -8.27
N MET A 21 2.02 -4.60 -7.87
CA MET A 21 1.84 -5.08 -6.52
C MET A 21 3.10 -4.77 -5.74
N PHE A 22 2.91 -4.36 -4.49
CA PHE A 22 3.98 -3.97 -3.59
C PHE A 22 3.83 -4.83 -2.34
N ARG A 23 4.93 -5.43 -1.89
CA ARG A 23 4.97 -5.97 -0.53
C ARG A 23 5.25 -4.83 0.42
N VAL A 24 4.34 -4.65 1.36
CA VAL A 24 4.45 -3.65 2.42
C VAL A 24 4.50 -4.37 3.75
N GLU A 25 5.52 -4.07 4.53
CA GLU A 25 5.60 -4.48 5.92
C GLU A 25 4.93 -3.42 6.79
N LEU A 26 3.84 -3.80 7.46
CA LEU A 26 3.13 -2.94 8.39
C LEU A 26 3.94 -2.81 9.68
N GLU A 27 3.74 -1.71 10.41
CA GLU A 27 4.37 -1.52 11.74
C GLU A 27 4.00 -2.64 12.75
N ASN A 28 2.93 -3.38 12.49
CA ASN A 28 2.51 -4.55 13.27
C ASN A 28 3.31 -5.84 12.97
N GLY A 29 4.31 -5.79 12.06
CA GLY A 29 5.12 -6.95 11.66
C GLY A 29 4.44 -7.88 10.64
N HIS A 30 3.29 -7.48 10.10
CA HIS A 30 2.60 -8.22 9.04
C HIS A 30 3.04 -7.73 7.66
N VAL A 31 3.38 -8.67 6.79
CA VAL A 31 3.64 -8.40 5.37
C VAL A 31 2.35 -8.55 4.59
N VAL A 32 1.92 -7.47 3.94
CA VAL A 32 0.74 -7.43 3.09
C VAL A 32 1.11 -7.16 1.64
N MET A 33 0.32 -7.69 0.72
CA MET A 33 0.39 -7.32 -0.69
C MET A 33 -0.59 -6.17 -0.95
N ALA A 34 -0.05 -5.00 -1.28
CA ALA A 34 -0.81 -3.82 -1.64
C ALA A 34 -0.73 -3.58 -3.15
N HIS A 35 -1.76 -2.94 -3.71
CA HIS A 35 -1.75 -2.44 -5.08
C HIS A 35 -1.66 -0.92 -5.06
N ILE A 36 -1.06 -0.34 -6.08
CA ILE A 36 -0.99 1.12 -6.20
C ILE A 36 -2.39 1.72 -6.43
N SER A 37 -2.72 2.80 -5.72
CA SER A 37 -3.96 3.54 -5.95
C SER A 37 -4.01 4.10 -7.38
N GLY A 38 -5.17 4.05 -8.01
CA GLY A 38 -5.38 4.59 -9.35
C GLY A 38 -5.02 6.08 -9.48
N LYS A 39 -5.15 6.86 -8.39
CA LYS A 39 -4.71 8.27 -8.37
C LYS A 39 -3.20 8.40 -8.49
N MET A 40 -2.44 7.57 -7.78
CA MET A 40 -0.97 7.58 -7.85
C MET A 40 -0.48 7.22 -9.25
N ARG A 41 -1.14 6.27 -9.94
CA ARG A 41 -0.84 5.95 -11.34
C ARG A 41 -1.07 7.15 -12.27
N LYS A 42 -2.19 7.88 -12.12
CA LYS A 42 -2.48 9.08 -12.92
C LYS A 42 -1.44 10.18 -12.71
N ASN A 43 -0.91 10.29 -11.50
CA ASN A 43 0.12 11.26 -11.13
C ASN A 43 1.56 10.77 -11.40
N TYR A 44 1.73 9.61 -12.06
CA TYR A 44 3.04 9.01 -12.35
C TYR A 44 3.97 8.89 -11.13
N ILE A 45 3.38 8.68 -9.95
CA ILE A 45 4.14 8.50 -8.70
C ILE A 45 4.81 7.13 -8.75
N ARG A 46 6.14 7.11 -8.66
CA ARG A 46 6.94 5.90 -8.56
C ARG A 46 7.20 5.60 -7.09
N ILE A 47 6.90 4.38 -6.69
CA ILE A 47 7.18 3.87 -5.35
C ILE A 47 8.46 3.05 -5.44
N LEU A 48 9.41 3.33 -4.56
CA LEU A 48 10.67 2.58 -4.45
C LEU A 48 10.65 1.69 -3.21
N THR A 49 11.54 0.70 -3.16
CA THR A 49 11.76 -0.08 -1.95
C THR A 49 12.34 0.80 -0.85
N GLY A 50 11.81 0.68 0.37
CA GLY A 50 12.15 1.52 1.51
C GLY A 50 11.24 2.74 1.72
N ASP A 51 10.32 3.03 0.78
CA ASP A 51 9.35 4.13 0.98
C ASP A 51 8.34 3.79 2.08
N LYS A 52 8.03 4.79 2.90
CA LYS A 52 6.93 4.74 3.86
C LYS A 52 5.63 5.08 3.13
N VAL A 53 4.69 4.13 3.14
CA VAL A 53 3.40 4.25 2.47
C VAL A 53 2.28 4.04 3.48
N LYS A 54 1.15 4.71 3.24
CA LYS A 54 -0.10 4.43 3.95
C LYS A 54 -0.87 3.38 3.16
N VAL A 55 -1.22 2.29 3.81
CA VAL A 55 -2.01 1.19 3.27
C VAL A 55 -3.41 1.30 3.84
N GLU A 56 -4.41 1.25 2.98
CA GLU A 56 -5.81 1.15 3.38
C GLU A 56 -6.21 -0.32 3.36
N LEU A 57 -6.66 -0.85 4.49
CA LEU A 57 -7.18 -2.20 4.60
C LEU A 57 -8.71 -2.14 4.60
N THR A 58 -9.32 -2.83 3.63
CA THR A 58 -10.75 -3.10 3.64
C THR A 58 -11.00 -4.36 4.46
N PRO A 59 -11.97 -4.37 5.41
CA PRO A 59 -12.36 -5.57 6.13
C PRO A 59 -12.95 -6.67 5.21
#